data_AF-A0A1I4YVX6-F1
#
_entry.id   AF-A0A1I4YVX6-F1
#
_cell.length_a   1.000
_cell.length_b   1.000
_cell.length_c   1.000
_cell.angle_alpha   90.00
_cell.angle_beta   90.00
_cell.angle_gamma   90.00
#
_symmetry.space_group_name_H-M   'P 1'
#
loop_
_entity.id
_entity.type
_entity.pdbx_description
1 polymer ?
#
loop_
_entity_poly.entity_id
_entity_poly.type
_entity_poly.pdbx_seq_one_letter_code
_entity_poly.pdbx_strand_id
1 'polypeptide(L)'
;MGFKSIVSQKSFWKSVILLGVSFLVIYNFVSMLFEYGGIEIATFFRERTEDGKLFRFILGQFVAALAYGFIIAFGQFKMKEKEDSRNK
;
A
#
# COMPACT_ATOMS: atom_id res chain seq x y z
N MET A 1 5.85 20.94 9.85
CA MET A 1 4.46 20.62 9.50
C MET A 1 3.87 19.75 10.59
N GLY A 2 2.78 20.24 11.19
CA GLY A 2 1.96 19.40 12.07
C GLY A 2 1.31 18.27 11.27
N PHE A 3 0.97 17.17 11.94
CA PHE A 3 0.30 16.00 11.34
C PHE A 3 -0.90 16.40 10.47
N LYS A 4 -1.74 17.31 10.97
CA LYS A 4 -2.93 17.82 10.29
C LYS A 4 -2.62 18.49 8.94
N SER A 5 -1.45 19.14 8.82
CA SER A 5 -1.01 19.81 7.59
C SER A 5 -0.46 18.84 6.54
N ILE A 6 0.01 17.65 6.93
CA ILE A 6 0.47 16.61 6.01
C ILE A 6 -0.74 15.84 5.47
N VAL A 7 -1.63 15.41 6.37
CA VAL A 7 -2.82 14.61 5.99
C VAL A 7 -3.86 15.44 5.23
N SER A 8 -3.84 16.78 5.34
CA SER A 8 -4.71 17.64 4.54
C SER A 8 -4.23 17.83 3.09
N GLN A 9 -3.00 17.43 2.74
CA GLN A 9 -2.47 17.61 1.40
C GLN A 9 -2.99 16.53 0.44
N LYS A 10 -3.52 16.95 -0.71
CA LYS A 10 -3.92 16.01 -1.77
C LYS A 10 -2.73 15.19 -2.31
N SER A 11 -1.53 15.78 -2.31
CA SER A 11 -0.28 15.09 -2.71
C SER A 11 0.06 13.93 -1.78
N PHE A 12 -0.18 14.09 -0.47
CA PHE A 12 0.01 13.02 0.51
C PHE A 12 -0.85 11.81 0.20
N TRP A 13 -2.16 12.01 -0.02
CA TRP A 13 -3.07 10.90 -0.36
C TRP A 13 -2.76 10.25 -1.72
N LYS A 14 -2.29 11.02 -2.70
CA LYS A 14 -1.75 10.44 -3.95
C LYS A 14 -0.55 9.54 -3.67
N SER A 15 0.37 9.95 -2.81
CA SER A 15 1.51 9.11 -2.40
C SER A 15 1.05 7.87 -1.64
N VAL A 16 0.10 8.00 -0.70
CA VAL A 16 -0.48 6.86 0.04
C VAL A 16 -1.04 5.82 -0.91
N ILE A 17 -1.88 6.24 -1.87
CA ILE A 17 -2.49 5.33 -2.85
C ILE A 17 -1.41 4.71 -3.75
N LEU A 18 -0.47 5.51 -4.26
CA LEU A 18 0.59 5.02 -5.15
C LEU A 18 1.47 3.97 -4.46
N LEU A 19 1.90 4.23 -3.23
CA LEU A 19 2.72 3.29 -2.46
C LEU A 19 1.91 2.05 -2.03
N GLY A 20 0.65 2.24 -1.62
CA GLY A 20 -0.23 1.13 -1.24
C GLY A 20 -0.51 0.19 -2.40
N VAL A 21 -0.83 0.73 -3.58
CA VAL A 21 -1.07 -0.07 -4.79
C VAL A 21 0.22 -0.77 -5.24
N SER A 22 1.36 -0.08 -5.23
CA SER A 22 2.65 -0.69 -5.55
C SER A 22 2.97 -1.86 -4.62
N PHE A 23 2.74 -1.69 -3.32
CA PHE A 23 2.90 -2.76 -2.34
C PHE A 23 1.98 -3.95 -2.62
N LEU A 24 0.70 -3.72 -2.95
CA LEU A 24 -0.21 -4.81 -3.32
C LEU A 24 0.28 -5.57 -4.55
N VAL A 25 0.71 -4.88 -5.59
CA VAL A 25 1.20 -5.53 -6.81
C VAL A 25 2.39 -6.42 -6.49
N ILE A 26 3.38 -5.90 -5.76
CA ILE A 26 4.57 -6.67 -5.37
C ILE A 26 4.20 -7.82 -4.44
N TYR A 27 3.36 -7.58 -3.44
CA TYR A 27 2.93 -8.61 -2.50
C TYR A 27 2.23 -9.77 -3.20
N ASN A 28 1.24 -9.50 -4.05
CA ASN A 28 0.54 -10.56 -4.79
C ASN A 28 1.48 -11.27 -5.76
N PHE A 29 2.38 -10.54 -6.42
CA PHE A 29 3.33 -11.13 -7.35
C PHE A 29 4.33 -12.07 -6.64
N VAL A 30 4.90 -11.63 -5.52
CA VAL A 30 5.81 -12.46 -4.70
C VAL A 30 5.05 -13.64 -4.11
N SER A 31 3.88 -13.43 -3.52
CA SER A 31 3.06 -14.53 -2.99
C SER A 31 2.75 -15.57 -4.06
N MET A 32 2.40 -15.15 -5.28
CA MET A 32 2.09 -16.05 -6.37
C MET A 32 3.31 -16.87 -6.80
N LEU A 33 4.47 -16.22 -6.96
CA LEU A 33 5.72 -16.90 -7.30
C LEU A 33 6.14 -17.93 -6.25
N PHE A 34 5.98 -17.60 -4.96
CA PHE A 34 6.40 -18.48 -3.86
C PHE A 34 5.39 -19.60 -3.56
N GLU A 35 4.08 -19.32 -3.65
CA GLU A 35 3.04 -20.30 -3.32
C GLU A 35 2.75 -21.27 -4.47
N TYR A 36 2.79 -20.79 -5.72
CA TYR A 36 2.38 -21.57 -6.91
C TYR A 36 3.56 -21.90 -7.84
N GLY A 37 4.77 -21.43 -7.55
CA GLY A 37 5.96 -21.68 -8.37
C GLY A 37 5.92 -21.05 -9.77
N GLY A 38 4.96 -20.16 -10.03
CA GLY A 38 4.68 -19.56 -11.35
C GLY A 38 3.62 -18.46 -11.27
N ILE A 39 3.26 -17.87 -12.43
CA ILE A 39 2.24 -16.82 -12.51
C ILE A 39 0.88 -17.46 -12.80
N GLU A 40 0.16 -17.85 -11.74
CA GLU A 40 -1.15 -18.52 -11.77
C GLU A 40 -2.25 -17.61 -11.20
N ILE A 41 -2.52 -16.48 -11.87
CA ILE A 41 -3.43 -15.43 -11.38
C ILE A 41 -4.86 -15.96 -11.17
N ALA A 42 -5.36 -16.76 -12.12
CA ALA A 42 -6.73 -17.28 -12.06
C ALA A 42 -6.95 -18.20 -10.85
N THR A 43 -5.99 -19.09 -10.58
CA THR A 43 -6.02 -20.04 -9.46
C THR A 43 -5.87 -19.32 -8.12
N PHE A 44 -4.94 -18.37 -8.04
CA PHE A 44 -4.71 -17.53 -6.86
C PHE A 44 -5.95 -16.75 -6.44
N PHE A 45 -6.63 -16.11 -7.39
CA PHE A 45 -7.85 -15.36 -7.09
C PHE A 45 -8.99 -16.30 -6.74
N ARG A 46 -9.17 -17.41 -7.45
CA ARG A 46 -10.30 -18.32 -7.23
C ARG A 46 -10.28 -18.95 -5.84
N GLU A 47 -9.14 -19.44 -5.37
CA GLU A 47 -9.00 -20.00 -4.01
C GLU A 47 -9.20 -18.96 -2.89
N ARG A 48 -8.84 -17.71 -3.14
CA ARG A 48 -8.97 -16.60 -2.16
C ARG A 48 -10.35 -15.95 -2.17
N THR A 49 -11.18 -16.26 -3.16
CA THR A 49 -12.49 -15.61 -3.36
C THR A 49 -13.68 -16.55 -3.32
N GLU A 50 -13.49 -17.86 -3.53
CA GLU A 50 -14.50 -18.89 -3.23
C GLU A 50 -14.76 -18.94 -1.70
N ASP A 51 -16.01 -19.25 -1.29
CA ASP A 51 -16.56 -19.22 0.08
C ASP A 51 -17.01 -17.87 0.68
N GLY A 52 -17.22 -16.81 -0.11
CA GLY A 52 -17.73 -15.53 0.43
C GLY A 52 -16.69 -14.76 1.28
N LYS A 53 -15.44 -15.23 1.29
CA LYS A 53 -14.28 -14.57 1.90
C LYS A 53 -13.73 -13.41 1.06
N LEU A 54 -14.26 -13.23 -0.16
CA LEU A 54 -13.93 -12.12 -1.07
C LEU A 54 -13.91 -10.77 -0.37
N PHE A 55 -14.93 -10.47 0.43
CA PHE A 55 -15.02 -9.19 1.14
C PHE A 55 -13.90 -9.01 2.17
N ARG A 56 -13.57 -10.09 2.91
CA ARG A 56 -12.45 -10.09 3.87
C ARG A 56 -11.09 -9.96 3.17
N PHE A 57 -10.94 -10.59 2.01
CA PHE A 57 -9.72 -10.51 1.21
C PHE A 57 -9.51 -9.08 0.67
N ILE A 58 -10.54 -8.49 0.05
CA ILE A 58 -10.49 -7.12 -0.47
C ILE A 58 -10.29 -6.11 0.65
N LEU A 59 -11.03 -6.21 1.76
CA LEU A 59 -10.83 -5.32 2.91
C LEU A 59 -9.44 -5.48 3.52
N GLY A 60 -8.95 -6.71 3.65
CA GLY A 60 -7.60 -6.98 4.17
C GLY A 60 -6.53 -6.34 3.29
N GLN A 61 -6.63 -6.50 1.97
CA GLN A 61 -5.73 -5.85 1.02
C GLN A 61 -5.85 -4.33 1.07
N PHE A 62 -7.06 -3.79 1.12
CA PHE A 62 -7.28 -2.36 1.17
C PHE A 62 -6.70 -1.73 2.45
N VAL A 63 -6.96 -2.35 3.61
CA VAL A 63 -6.42 -1.91 4.90
C VAL A 63 -4.89 -2.03 4.92
N ALA A 64 -4.32 -3.14 4.42
CA ALA A 64 -2.88 -3.32 4.36
C ALA A 64 -2.21 -2.29 3.44
N ALA A 65 -2.78 -2.07 2.26
CA ALA A 65 -2.29 -1.09 1.29
C ALA A 65 -2.34 0.34 1.84
N LEU A 66 -3.46 0.71 2.46
CA LEU A 66 -3.62 2.02 3.09
C LEU A 66 -2.66 2.20 4.26
N ALA A 67 -2.55 1.21 5.14
CA ALA A 67 -1.65 1.27 6.30
C ALA A 67 -0.20 1.43 5.85
N TYR A 68 0.27 0.58 4.93
CA TYR A 68 1.62 0.66 4.39
C TYR A 68 1.86 1.99 3.68
N GLY A 69 0.97 2.37 2.75
CA GLY A 69 1.06 3.61 2.01
C GLY A 69 1.08 4.84 2.93
N PHE A 70 0.27 4.83 3.98
CA PHE A 70 0.19 5.93 4.95
C PHE A 70 1.48 6.04 5.76
N ILE A 71 1.98 4.94 6.33
CA ILE A 71 3.20 4.93 7.15
C ILE A 71 4.39 5.43 6.34
N ILE A 72 4.59 4.90 5.13
CA ILE A 72 5.74 5.26 4.30
C ILE A 72 5.61 6.69 3.76
N ALA A 73 4.45 7.08 3.21
CA ALA A 73 4.26 8.44 2.72
C ALA A 73 4.42 9.47 3.86
N PHE A 74 3.93 9.15 5.06
CA PHE A 74 4.08 10.06 6.21
C PHE A 74 5.55 10.22 6.60
N GLY A 75 6.31 9.12 6.64
CA GLY A 75 7.76 9.15 6.84
C GLY A 75 8.47 9.99 5.78
N GLN A 76 8.15 9.79 4.50
CA GLN A 76 8.74 10.55 3.39
C GLN A 76 8.48 12.05 3.49
N PHE A 77 7.24 12.47 3.80
CA PHE A 77 6.90 13.89 3.95
C PHE A 77 7.59 14.52 5.17
N LYS A 78 7.72 13.78 6.27
CA LYS A 78 8.47 14.22 7.45
C LYS A 78 9.98 14.35 7.18
N MET A 79 10.56 13.44 6.40
CA MET A 79 11.97 13.53 6.01
C MET A 79 12.22 14.73 5.10
N LYS A 80 11.39 14.94 4.08
CA LYS A 80 11.47 16.11 3.19
C LYS A 80 11.42 17.42 3.95
N GLU A 81 10.52 17.52 4.94
CA GLU A 81 10.42 18.71 5.79
C GLU A 81 11.71 18.99 6.58
N LYS A 82 12.34 17.95 7.14
CA LYS A 82 13.62 18.08 7.85
C LYS A 82 14.75 18.50 6.91
N GLU A 83 14.75 17.97 5.69
CA GLU A 83 15.76 18.26 4.67
C GLU A 83 15.64 19.72 4.17
N ASP A 84 14.42 20.18 3.88
CA ASP A 84 14.14 21.57 3.51
C ASP A 84 14.51 22.57 4.62
N SER A 85 14.37 22.16 5.89
CA SER A 85 14.75 22.99 7.04
C SER A 85 16.26 23.02 7.29
N ARG A 86 17.02 22.04 6.79
CA ARG A 86 18.48 21.95 6.95
C ARG A 86 19.24 22.67 5.83
N ASN A 87 18.61 22.82 4.66
CA ASN A 87 19.16 23.49 3.48
C ASN A 87 18.78 24.98 3.39
N LYS A 88 18.07 25.52 4.40
CA LYS A 88 17.77 26.94 4.58
C LYS A 88 18.60 27.52 5.72
#